data_AF-A0A8X6YXX4-F1
#
_entry.id   AF-A0A8X6YXX4-F1
#
_cell.length_a   1.000
_cell.length_b   1.000
_cell.length_c   1.000
_cell.angle_alpha   90.00
_cell.angle_beta   90.00
_cell.angle_gamma   90.00
#
_symmetry.space_group_name_H-M   'P 1'
#
loop_
_entity.id
_entity.type
_entity.pdbx_description
1 polymer ?
#
loop_
_entity_poly.entity_id
_entity_poly.type
_entity_poly.pdbx_seq_one_letter_code
_entity_poly.pdbx_strand_id
1 'polypeptide(L)'
;MHSMFIDIYASLEAAFTDFTMFKVAVANIASFVFPVVVWYVILLKRKRIGDLLHKAEKEKPSSFEKFINYLVILSCSLPVILSIHLAISISATEESAFYSYGYDINNESAKFTIISIKSIIIYMVNPTYINTVALFYISLCLRCKTSIQYLNREIADRSPEDFTLCFQRNILRKRIKIYNLLLKIKDTFSLSVFFILIGHIAMCSGITGWLLVKQWDEADYYWKVETPYFAINSVLCVVSVLWVAGSIPVELNAFKETFYQKTHRRLLYFNIRDELFLKTDMFNEPEFEFSGCEMVLSEEALF
;
A
#
# COMPACT_ATOMS: atom_id res chain seq x y z
N MET A 1 -36.51 -36.08 23.65
CA MET A 1 -35.56 -36.20 22.52
C MET A 1 -35.47 -34.90 21.72
N HIS A 2 -36.59 -34.29 21.32
CA HIS A 2 -36.59 -33.04 20.55
C HIS A 2 -36.03 -31.80 21.28
N SER A 3 -36.22 -31.66 22.60
CA SER A 3 -35.65 -30.51 23.34
C SER A 3 -34.14 -30.64 23.57
N MET A 4 -33.63 -31.86 23.74
CA MET A 4 -32.20 -32.14 23.90
C MET A 4 -31.40 -31.80 22.62
N PHE A 5 -31.99 -31.97 21.44
CA PHE A 5 -31.37 -31.54 20.18
C PHE A 5 -31.33 -30.03 20.02
N ILE A 6 -32.33 -29.31 20.55
CA ILE A 6 -32.37 -27.83 20.53
C ILE A 6 -31.31 -27.27 21.48
N ASP A 7 -31.14 -27.86 22.67
CA ASP A 7 -30.15 -27.42 23.64
C ASP A 7 -28.71 -27.70 23.17
N ILE A 8 -28.46 -28.84 22.52
CA ILE A 8 -27.16 -29.17 21.90
C ILE A 8 -26.89 -28.24 20.73
N TYR A 9 -27.89 -27.97 19.87
CA TYR A 9 -27.75 -27.05 18.75
C TYR A 9 -27.46 -25.62 19.23
N ALA A 10 -28.21 -25.10 20.21
CA ALA A 10 -27.97 -23.79 20.80
C ALA A 10 -26.61 -23.68 21.50
N SER A 11 -26.15 -24.75 22.16
CA SER A 11 -24.82 -24.80 22.79
C SER A 11 -23.68 -24.87 21.76
N LEU A 12 -23.89 -25.60 20.65
CA LEU A 12 -22.95 -25.63 19.52
C LEU A 12 -22.93 -24.30 18.77
N GLU A 13 -24.09 -23.67 18.58
CA GLU A 13 -24.24 -22.36 17.96
C GLU A 13 -23.58 -21.28 18.82
N ALA A 14 -23.77 -21.30 20.14
CA ALA A 14 -23.09 -20.42 21.08
C ALA A 14 -21.57 -20.64 21.08
N ALA A 15 -21.10 -21.89 21.17
CA ALA A 15 -19.67 -22.21 21.14
C ALA A 15 -19.01 -21.87 19.78
N PHE A 16 -19.74 -22.06 18.68
CA PHE A 16 -19.29 -21.71 17.33
C PHE A 16 -19.28 -20.19 17.12
N THR A 17 -20.25 -19.48 17.68
CA THR A 17 -20.31 -18.01 17.69
C THR A 17 -19.17 -17.42 18.53
N ASP A 18 -18.89 -17.98 19.71
CA ASP A 18 -17.78 -17.57 20.56
C ASP A 18 -16.42 -17.81 19.89
N PHE A 19 -16.24 -18.97 19.25
CA PHE A 19 -15.02 -19.27 18.51
C PHE A 19 -14.85 -18.41 17.25
N THR A 20 -15.95 -18.08 16.57
CA THR A 20 -15.93 -17.18 15.42
C THR A 20 -15.64 -15.75 15.84
N MET A 21 -16.26 -15.26 16.93
CA MET A 21 -15.96 -13.96 17.52
C MET A 21 -14.50 -13.87 17.98
N PHE A 22 -13.94 -14.93 18.57
CA PHE A 22 -12.53 -14.98 18.91
C PHE A 22 -11.62 -14.82 17.68
N LYS A 23 -11.91 -15.53 16.58
CA LYS A 23 -11.15 -15.38 15.33
C LYS A 23 -11.22 -13.97 14.76
N VAL A 24 -12.40 -13.37 14.76
CA VAL A 24 -12.62 -12.01 14.30
C VAL A 24 -11.87 -11.00 15.18
N ALA A 25 -11.90 -11.19 16.50
CA ALA A 25 -11.15 -10.36 17.45
C ALA A 25 -9.63 -10.48 17.25
N VAL A 26 -9.11 -11.70 17.01
CA VAL A 26 -7.70 -11.92 16.71
C VAL A 26 -7.29 -11.22 15.41
N ALA A 27 -8.11 -11.29 14.35
CA ALA A 27 -7.85 -10.59 13.09
C ALA A 27 -7.80 -9.06 13.28
N ASN A 28 -8.71 -8.51 14.09
CA ASN A 28 -8.69 -7.10 14.45
C ASN A 28 -7.49 -6.71 15.30
N ILE A 29 -7.09 -7.51 16.29
CA ILE A 29 -5.89 -7.22 17.10
C ILE A 29 -4.64 -7.26 16.22
N ALA A 30 -4.54 -8.27 15.35
CA ALA A 30 -3.41 -8.40 14.42
C ALA A 30 -3.25 -7.16 13.54
N SER A 31 -4.36 -6.57 13.07
CA SER A 31 -4.32 -5.36 12.24
C SER A 31 -3.77 -4.11 12.97
N PHE A 32 -3.73 -4.11 14.31
CA PHE A 32 -3.05 -3.06 15.11
C PHE A 32 -1.59 -3.41 15.45
N VAL A 33 -1.23 -4.69 15.47
CA VAL A 33 0.17 -5.13 15.70
C VAL A 33 1.04 -4.82 14.47
N PHE A 34 0.54 -5.05 13.26
CA PHE A 34 1.31 -4.80 12.03
C PHE A 34 1.77 -3.34 11.85
N PRO A 35 0.96 -2.30 12.14
CA PRO A 35 1.43 -0.92 12.18
C PRO A 35 2.66 -0.68 13.04
N VAL A 36 2.72 -1.30 14.21
CA VAL A 36 3.86 -1.20 15.13
C VAL A 36 5.12 -1.84 14.51
N VAL A 37 4.95 -2.99 13.87
CA VAL A 37 6.05 -3.66 13.15
C VAL A 37 6.54 -2.80 11.99
N VAL A 38 5.63 -2.24 11.19
CA VAL A 38 5.97 -1.33 10.09
C VAL A 38 6.73 -0.12 10.62
N TRP A 39 6.25 0.50 11.71
CA TRP A 39 6.91 1.60 12.38
C TRP A 39 8.35 1.28 12.75
N TYR A 40 8.55 0.14 13.41
CA TYR A 40 9.88 -0.33 13.80
C TYR A 40 10.80 -0.56 12.59
N VAL A 41 10.30 -1.20 11.52
CA VAL A 41 11.08 -1.44 10.30
C VAL A 41 11.50 -0.13 9.63
N ILE A 42 10.59 0.84 9.53
CA ILE A 42 10.85 2.17 8.95
C ILE A 42 11.89 2.92 9.80
N LEU A 43 11.79 2.84 11.13
CA LEU A 43 12.76 3.42 12.06
C LEU A 43 14.18 2.89 11.83
N LEU A 44 14.33 1.57 11.69
CA LEU A 44 15.63 0.94 11.42
C LEU A 44 16.23 1.38 10.07
N LYS A 45 15.37 1.71 9.10
CA LYS A 45 15.78 2.10 7.74
C LYS A 45 15.79 3.61 7.50
N ARG A 46 15.62 4.45 8.53
CA ARG A 46 15.50 5.92 8.41
C ARG A 46 16.57 6.58 7.54
N LYS A 47 17.84 6.15 7.66
CA LYS A 47 18.95 6.72 6.86
C LYS A 47 18.79 6.39 5.37
N ARG A 48 18.42 5.14 5.05
CA ARG A 48 18.17 4.71 3.66
C ARG A 48 16.99 5.46 3.05
N ILE A 49 15.95 5.73 3.84
CA ILE A 49 14.78 6.53 3.42
C ILE A 49 15.20 7.96 3.07
N GLY A 50 16.04 8.60 3.89
CA GLY A 50 16.59 9.93 3.58
C GLY A 50 17.38 9.95 2.27
N ASP A 51 18.26 8.96 2.06
CA ASP A 51 19.02 8.81 0.82
C ASP A 51 18.13 8.55 -0.41
N LEU A 52 17.06 7.78 -0.22
CA LEU A 52 16.06 7.50 -1.24
C LEU A 52 15.32 8.77 -1.65
N LEU A 53 14.88 9.56 -0.67
CA LEU A 53 14.16 10.81 -0.91
C LEU A 53 15.01 11.77 -1.75
N HIS A 54 16.27 11.96 -1.36
CA HIS A 54 17.19 12.84 -2.08
C HIS A 54 17.48 12.35 -3.52
N LYS A 55 17.45 11.03 -3.75
CA LYS A 55 17.62 10.46 -5.11
C LYS A 55 16.34 10.60 -5.93
N ALA A 56 15.19 10.33 -5.33
CA ALA A 56 13.89 10.43 -5.99
C ALA A 56 13.52 11.89 -6.33
N GLU A 57 14.02 12.87 -5.58
CA GLU A 57 13.86 14.29 -5.88
C GLU A 57 14.48 14.70 -7.22
N LYS A 58 15.51 13.99 -7.68
CA LYS A 58 16.17 14.23 -8.96
C LYS A 58 15.38 13.66 -10.15
N GLU A 59 14.44 12.75 -9.88
CA GLU A 59 13.56 12.20 -10.90
C GLU A 59 12.39 13.15 -11.17
N LYS A 60 11.80 13.02 -12.36
CA LYS A 60 10.69 13.90 -12.75
C LYS A 60 9.47 13.69 -11.84
N PRO A 61 8.77 14.78 -11.48
CA PRO A 61 7.55 14.67 -10.69
C PRO A 61 6.51 13.87 -11.47
N SER A 62 5.74 13.06 -10.74
CA SER A 62 4.63 12.32 -11.33
C SER A 62 3.42 13.23 -11.48
N SER A 63 2.60 13.01 -12.52
CA SER A 63 1.30 13.70 -12.65
C SER A 63 0.37 13.46 -11.45
N PHE A 64 0.59 12.37 -10.72
CA PHE A 64 -0.19 11.98 -9.55
C PHE A 64 0.26 12.63 -8.24
N GLU A 65 1.36 13.40 -8.22
CA GLU A 65 1.93 13.93 -6.98
C GLU A 65 0.97 14.88 -6.24
N LYS A 66 0.23 15.72 -6.99
CA LYS A 66 -0.82 16.57 -6.40
C LYS A 66 -1.94 15.76 -5.74
N PHE A 67 -2.35 14.68 -6.39
CA PHE A 67 -3.38 13.78 -5.88
C PHE A 67 -2.91 13.03 -4.62
N ILE A 68 -1.67 12.54 -4.62
CA ILE A 68 -1.08 11.90 -3.44
C ILE A 68 -0.98 12.88 -2.27
N ASN A 69 -0.54 14.12 -2.51
CA ASN A 69 -0.48 15.14 -1.47
C ASN A 69 -1.87 15.42 -0.88
N TYR A 70 -2.91 15.47 -1.72
CA TYR A 70 -4.29 15.60 -1.26
C TYR A 70 -4.71 14.39 -0.39
N LEU A 71 -4.40 13.17 -0.81
CA LEU A 71 -4.69 11.96 -0.03
C LEU A 71 -3.97 11.93 1.33
N VAL A 72 -2.73 12.40 1.41
CA VAL A 72 -1.99 12.52 2.67
C VAL A 72 -2.68 13.51 3.60
N ILE A 73 -3.03 14.70 3.09
CA ILE A 73 -3.74 15.73 3.87
C ILE A 73 -5.07 15.17 4.40
N LEU A 74 -5.84 14.49 3.54
CA LEU A 74 -7.10 13.86 3.92
C LEU A 74 -6.90 12.76 4.97
N SER A 75 -5.89 11.91 4.80
CA SER A 75 -5.56 10.82 5.74
C SER A 75 -5.14 11.34 7.12
N CYS A 76 -4.55 12.53 7.19
CA CYS A 76 -4.14 13.17 8.43
C CYS A 76 -5.28 13.95 9.11
N SER A 77 -6.24 14.50 8.35
CA SER A 77 -7.34 15.29 8.91
C SER A 77 -8.54 14.45 9.35
N LEU A 78 -8.86 13.37 8.64
CA LEU A 78 -9.99 12.48 8.96
C LEU A 78 -9.96 11.89 10.38
N PRO A 79 -8.81 11.42 10.92
CA PRO A 79 -8.74 10.93 12.31
C PRO A 79 -9.27 11.91 13.34
N VAL A 80 -8.96 13.21 13.16
CA VAL A 80 -9.38 14.27 14.10
C VAL A 80 -10.89 14.46 14.01
N ILE A 81 -11.43 14.55 12.80
CA ILE A 81 -12.87 14.73 12.56
C ILE A 81 -13.65 13.54 13.14
N LEU A 82 -13.22 12.31 12.84
CA LEU A 82 -13.87 11.10 13.32
C LEU A 82 -13.78 10.96 14.85
N SER A 83 -12.65 11.35 15.45
CA SER A 83 -12.50 11.30 16.91
C SER A 83 -13.41 12.29 17.63
N ILE A 84 -13.56 13.51 17.09
CA ILE A 84 -14.48 14.50 17.63
C ILE A 84 -15.91 14.01 17.49
N HIS A 85 -16.29 13.53 16.31
CA HIS A 85 -17.64 12.98 16.06
C HIS A 85 -17.95 11.84 17.03
N LEU A 86 -17.00 10.92 17.22
CA LEU A 86 -17.11 9.81 18.14
C LEU A 86 -17.28 10.28 19.59
N ALA A 87 -16.47 11.23 20.02
CA ALA A 87 -16.56 11.78 21.37
C ALA A 87 -17.91 12.46 21.62
N ILE A 88 -18.47 13.17 20.64
CA ILE A 88 -19.82 13.76 20.73
C ILE A 88 -20.89 12.67 20.84
N SER A 89 -20.79 11.61 20.05
CA SER A 89 -21.81 10.54 20.01
C SER A 89 -21.81 9.67 21.27
N ILE A 90 -20.66 9.45 21.90
CA ILE A 90 -20.50 8.49 23.00
C ILE A 90 -20.42 9.15 24.38
N SER A 91 -20.03 10.42 24.50
CA SER A 91 -19.82 11.05 25.81
C SER A 91 -21.06 11.02 26.72
N ALA A 92 -22.26 10.96 26.12
CA ALA A 92 -23.54 10.93 26.82
C ALA A 92 -24.11 9.51 27.01
N THR A 93 -23.44 8.45 26.53
CA THR A 93 -23.93 7.07 26.60
C THR A 93 -23.23 6.26 27.70
N GLU A 94 -23.87 5.16 28.13
CA GLU A 94 -23.29 4.20 29.07
C GLU A 94 -22.01 3.54 28.53
N GLU A 95 -21.84 3.54 27.20
CA GLU A 95 -20.64 3.04 26.53
C GLU A 95 -19.40 3.91 26.81
N SER A 96 -19.57 5.15 27.29
CA SER A 96 -18.46 6.06 27.58
C SER A 96 -17.40 5.46 28.51
N ALA A 97 -17.80 4.60 29.46
CA ALA A 97 -16.88 3.91 30.37
C ALA A 97 -15.86 3.03 29.63
N PHE A 98 -16.26 2.34 28.55
CA PHE A 98 -15.35 1.54 27.74
C PHE A 98 -14.28 2.43 27.06
N TYR A 99 -14.66 3.63 26.63
CA TYR A 99 -13.77 4.57 25.96
C TYR A 99 -12.91 5.39 26.93
N SER A 100 -13.28 5.48 28.20
CA SER A 100 -12.49 6.11 29.29
C SER A 100 -11.68 5.12 30.13
N TYR A 101 -11.26 3.98 29.56
CA TYR A 101 -10.46 2.94 30.25
C TYR A 101 -11.16 2.28 31.45
N GLY A 102 -12.49 2.20 31.43
CA GLY A 102 -13.29 1.63 32.51
C GLY A 102 -13.53 2.59 33.67
N TYR A 103 -13.08 3.84 33.58
CA TYR A 103 -13.32 4.84 34.61
C TYR A 103 -14.63 5.56 34.37
N ASP A 104 -15.49 5.59 35.38
CA ASP A 104 -16.66 6.45 35.40
C ASP A 104 -16.25 7.88 35.76
N ILE A 105 -16.22 8.75 34.76
CA ILE A 105 -15.75 10.13 34.88
C ILE A 105 -16.96 11.05 34.96
N ASN A 106 -17.20 11.61 36.15
CA ASN A 106 -18.32 12.52 36.40
C ASN A 106 -18.23 13.85 35.64
N ASN A 107 -17.02 14.27 35.24
CA ASN A 107 -16.83 15.49 34.46
C ASN A 107 -16.94 15.21 32.96
N GLU A 108 -18.03 15.68 32.34
CA GLU A 108 -18.31 15.49 30.91
C GLU A 108 -17.20 16.03 29.99
N SER A 109 -16.61 17.17 30.33
CA SER A 109 -15.52 17.75 29.53
C SER A 109 -14.26 16.88 29.59
N ALA A 110 -13.92 16.36 30.76
CA ALA A 110 -12.78 15.46 30.91
C ALA A 110 -13.03 14.12 30.17
N LYS A 111 -14.24 13.59 30.25
CA LYS A 111 -14.68 12.39 29.53
C LYS A 111 -14.54 12.59 28.02
N PHE A 112 -15.08 13.68 27.48
CA PHE A 112 -14.96 14.06 26.07
C PHE A 112 -13.50 14.15 25.61
N THR A 113 -12.64 14.82 26.39
CA THR A 113 -11.22 14.97 26.07
C THR A 113 -10.50 13.62 26.05
N ILE A 114 -10.73 12.76 27.03
CA ILE A 114 -10.07 11.43 27.09
C ILE A 114 -10.50 10.56 25.90
N ILE A 115 -11.79 10.51 25.60
CA ILE A 115 -12.31 9.74 24.46
C ILE A 115 -11.71 10.26 23.16
N SER A 116 -11.67 11.58 22.97
CA SER A 116 -11.10 12.21 21.78
C SER A 116 -9.62 11.88 21.61
N ILE A 117 -8.81 12.04 22.68
CA ILE A 117 -7.37 11.77 22.63
C ILE A 117 -7.10 10.29 22.32
N LYS A 118 -7.79 9.38 23.02
CA LYS A 118 -7.65 7.94 22.79
C LYS A 118 -7.97 7.58 21.33
N SER A 119 -9.06 8.13 20.80
CA SER A 119 -9.51 7.86 19.42
C SER A 119 -8.53 8.42 18.40
N ILE A 120 -8.01 9.64 18.61
CA ILE A 120 -6.99 10.24 17.74
C ILE A 120 -5.76 9.33 17.70
N ILE A 121 -5.27 8.87 18.85
CA ILE A 121 -4.09 8.00 18.91
C ILE A 121 -4.35 6.70 18.14
N ILE A 122 -5.52 6.06 18.33
CA ILE A 122 -5.88 4.81 17.64
C ILE A 122 -5.90 5.03 16.13
N TYR A 123 -6.61 6.04 15.63
CA TYR A 123 -6.73 6.32 14.20
C TYR A 123 -5.40 6.79 13.58
N MET A 124 -4.56 7.50 14.34
CA MET A 124 -3.23 7.92 13.90
C MET A 124 -2.29 6.72 13.72
N VAL A 125 -2.34 5.73 14.62
CA VAL A 125 -1.58 4.49 14.49
C VAL A 125 -2.11 3.64 13.34
N ASN A 126 -3.43 3.50 13.22
CA ASN A 126 -4.08 2.75 12.15
C ASN A 126 -5.46 3.37 11.83
N PRO A 127 -5.73 3.80 10.57
CA PRO A 127 -4.96 3.53 9.36
C PRO A 127 -3.96 4.62 8.95
N THR A 128 -3.91 5.78 9.62
CA THR A 128 -3.20 6.97 9.08
C THR A 128 -1.71 6.78 8.89
N TYR A 129 -0.99 6.28 9.91
CA TYR A 129 0.44 6.04 9.79
C TYR A 129 0.76 5.06 8.65
N ILE A 130 0.02 3.95 8.61
CA ILE A 130 0.19 2.92 7.60
C ILE A 130 -0.08 3.46 6.19
N ASN A 131 -1.19 4.17 6.00
CA ASN A 131 -1.54 4.79 4.73
C ASN A 131 -0.48 5.80 4.30
N THR A 132 0.12 6.54 5.24
CA THR A 132 1.19 7.50 4.93
C THR A 132 2.43 6.78 4.39
N VAL A 133 2.84 5.66 5.02
CA VAL A 133 3.96 4.85 4.52
C VAL A 133 3.64 4.24 3.15
N ALA A 134 2.42 3.73 2.96
CA ALA A 134 1.97 3.18 1.69
C ALA A 134 1.94 4.23 0.57
N LEU A 135 1.39 5.42 0.84
CA LEU A 135 1.37 6.55 -0.10
C LEU A 135 2.77 7.04 -0.45
N PHE A 136 3.69 7.05 0.53
CA PHE A 136 5.09 7.37 0.27
C PHE A 136 5.74 6.36 -0.68
N TYR A 137 5.55 5.06 -0.42
CA TYR A 137 6.01 4.00 -1.33
C TYR A 137 5.42 4.16 -2.74
N ILE A 138 4.10 4.36 -2.84
CA ILE A 138 3.39 4.58 -4.11
C ILE A 138 3.96 5.78 -4.87
N SER A 139 4.23 6.89 -4.18
CA SER A 139 4.80 8.10 -4.78
C SER A 139 6.16 7.83 -5.43
N LEU A 140 7.06 7.12 -4.72
CA LEU A 140 8.37 6.75 -5.25
C LEU A 140 8.27 5.85 -6.48
N CYS A 141 7.37 4.85 -6.42
CA CYS A 141 7.09 3.95 -7.52
C CYS A 141 6.54 4.68 -8.75
N LEU A 142 5.61 5.63 -8.56
CA LEU A 142 5.06 6.43 -9.66
C LEU A 142 6.08 7.37 -10.30
N ARG A 143 7.02 7.93 -9.53
CA ARG A 143 8.14 8.71 -10.09
C ARG A 143 9.02 7.86 -11.01
N CYS A 144 9.33 6.63 -10.60
CA CYS A 144 10.08 5.69 -11.43
C CYS A 144 9.29 5.33 -12.70
N LYS A 145 7.99 5.03 -12.56
CA LYS A 145 7.08 4.77 -13.68
C LYS A 145 7.08 5.92 -14.69
N THR A 146 6.86 7.15 -14.24
CA THR A 146 6.84 8.34 -15.10
C THR A 146 8.18 8.55 -15.80
N SER A 147 9.29 8.24 -15.14
CA SER A 147 10.63 8.34 -15.72
C SER A 147 10.86 7.29 -16.82
N ILE A 148 10.38 6.06 -16.63
CA ILE A 148 10.41 5.00 -17.66
C ILE A 148 9.54 5.40 -18.87
N GLN A 149 8.31 5.88 -18.63
CA GLN A 149 7.43 6.36 -19.68
C GLN A 149 8.05 7.49 -20.50
N TYR A 150 8.79 8.38 -19.85
CA TYR A 150 9.53 9.45 -20.53
C TYR A 150 10.64 8.89 -21.43
N LEU A 151 11.43 7.92 -20.95
CA LEU A 151 12.43 7.25 -21.78
C LEU A 151 11.78 6.55 -22.98
N ASN A 152 10.63 5.91 -22.75
CA ASN A 152 9.90 5.21 -23.80
C ASN A 152 9.46 6.19 -24.91
N ARG A 153 8.91 7.35 -24.54
CA ARG A 153 8.58 8.42 -25.49
C ARG A 153 9.81 8.98 -26.20
N GLU A 154 10.91 9.20 -25.48
CA GLU A 154 12.19 9.69 -26.04
C GLU A 154 12.71 8.75 -27.15
N ILE A 155 12.50 7.44 -27.03
CA ILE A 155 12.82 6.43 -28.05
C ILE A 155 11.80 6.45 -29.20
N ALA A 156 10.51 6.48 -28.87
CA ALA A 156 9.43 6.39 -29.85
C ALA A 156 9.48 7.57 -30.84
N ASP A 157 9.69 8.78 -30.33
CA ASP A 157 9.66 10.05 -31.09
C ASP A 157 10.88 10.26 -32.00
N ARG A 158 11.97 9.51 -31.78
CA ARG A 158 13.19 9.63 -32.60
C ARG A 158 13.04 8.95 -33.95
N SER A 159 13.71 9.42 -35.00
CA SER A 159 13.76 8.65 -36.25
C SER A 159 14.78 7.50 -36.16
N PRO A 160 14.71 6.46 -37.01
CA PRO A 160 15.74 5.42 -37.07
C PRO A 160 17.16 5.97 -37.34
N GLU A 161 17.28 7.04 -38.12
CA GLU A 161 18.54 7.72 -38.45
C GLU A 161 19.16 8.35 -37.20
N ASP A 162 18.33 9.04 -36.40
CA ASP A 162 18.75 9.74 -35.18
C ASP A 162 19.01 8.80 -34.00
N PHE A 163 18.57 7.54 -34.08
CA PHE A 163 18.67 6.56 -33.00
C PHE A 163 20.10 5.95 -32.88
N THR A 164 21.11 6.81 -32.91
CA THR A 164 22.55 6.52 -32.88
C THR A 164 23.01 5.69 -31.67
N LEU A 165 24.17 5.02 -31.79
CA LEU A 165 24.81 4.32 -30.67
C LEU A 165 25.03 5.20 -29.43
N CYS A 166 25.38 6.47 -29.65
CA CYS A 166 25.55 7.43 -28.56
C CYS A 166 24.23 7.68 -27.82
N PHE A 167 23.14 7.84 -28.58
CA PHE A 167 21.80 8.01 -28.03
C PHE A 167 21.33 6.75 -27.27
N GLN A 168 21.48 5.56 -27.86
CA GLN A 168 21.17 4.28 -27.23
C GLN A 168 21.89 4.13 -25.88
N ARG A 169 23.20 4.36 -25.85
CA ARG A 169 24.01 4.30 -24.62
C ARG A 169 23.52 5.30 -23.58
N ASN A 170 23.12 6.50 -23.99
CA ASN A 170 22.58 7.50 -23.08
C ASN A 170 21.24 7.04 -22.46
N ILE A 171 20.33 6.52 -23.27
CA ILE A 171 19.05 5.96 -22.81
C ILE A 171 19.27 4.81 -21.83
N LEU A 172 20.17 3.88 -22.14
CA LEU A 172 20.49 2.75 -21.26
C LEU A 172 21.10 3.21 -19.92
N ARG A 173 21.98 4.21 -19.94
CA ARG A 173 22.51 4.81 -18.71
C ARG A 173 21.40 5.44 -17.86
N LYS A 174 20.41 6.10 -18.47
CA LYS A 174 19.24 6.63 -17.74
C LYS A 174 18.39 5.49 -17.18
N ARG A 175 18.13 4.42 -17.95
CA ARG A 175 17.39 3.22 -17.50
C ARG A 175 18.05 2.58 -16.28
N ILE A 176 19.37 2.35 -16.32
CA ILE A 176 20.13 1.75 -15.20
C ILE A 176 20.01 2.60 -13.93
N LYS A 177 19.98 3.93 -14.03
CA LYS A 177 19.76 4.81 -12.86
C LYS A 177 18.38 4.58 -12.23
N ILE A 178 17.33 4.50 -13.06
CA ILE A 178 15.96 4.24 -12.59
C ILE A 178 15.88 2.84 -11.97
N TYR A 179 16.45 1.83 -12.61
CA TYR A 179 16.50 0.47 -12.10
C TYR A 179 17.19 0.39 -10.73
N ASN A 180 18.33 1.06 -10.57
CA ASN A 180 19.03 1.15 -9.29
C ASN A 180 18.23 1.87 -8.20
N LEU A 181 17.37 2.83 -8.57
CA LEU A 181 16.45 3.46 -7.64
C LEU A 181 15.33 2.49 -7.22
N LEU A 182 14.73 1.78 -8.18
CA LEU A 182 13.72 0.76 -7.93
C LEU A 182 14.23 -0.35 -7.01
N LEU A 183 15.46 -0.84 -7.22
CA LEU A 183 16.10 -1.82 -6.32
C LEU A 183 16.20 -1.30 -4.88
N LYS A 184 16.54 -0.03 -4.69
CA LYS A 184 16.63 0.58 -3.35
C LYS A 184 15.26 0.77 -2.71
N ILE A 185 14.25 1.11 -3.50
CA ILE A 185 12.86 1.18 -3.05
C ILE A 185 12.43 -0.21 -2.57
N LYS A 186 12.65 -1.26 -3.37
CA LYS A 186 12.36 -2.66 -3.01
C LYS A 186 13.08 -3.08 -1.73
N ASP A 187 14.40 -2.90 -1.64
CA ASP A 187 15.17 -3.23 -0.43
C ASP A 187 14.68 -2.48 0.81
N THR A 188 14.27 -1.22 0.64
CA THR A 188 13.84 -0.41 1.78
C THR A 188 12.44 -0.79 2.24
N PHE A 189 11.49 -0.96 1.32
CA PHE A 189 10.08 -1.07 1.65
C PHE A 189 9.49 -2.48 1.56
N SER A 190 10.19 -3.49 1.02
CA SER A 190 9.63 -4.86 0.82
C SER A 190 8.91 -5.40 2.05
N LEU A 191 9.61 -5.40 3.20
CA LEU A 191 9.06 -5.89 4.47
C LEU A 191 7.91 -5.01 4.99
N SER A 192 8.04 -3.69 4.87
CA SER A 192 7.00 -2.75 5.29
C SER A 192 5.73 -2.95 4.45
N VAL A 193 5.85 -2.98 3.12
CA VAL A 193 4.73 -3.22 2.20
C VAL A 193 4.06 -4.55 2.48
N PHE A 194 4.83 -5.61 2.74
CA PHE A 194 4.29 -6.92 3.10
C PHE A 194 3.38 -6.85 4.33
N PHE A 195 3.86 -6.25 5.43
CA PHE A 195 3.05 -6.10 6.64
C PHE A 195 1.87 -5.13 6.48
N ILE A 196 2.01 -4.09 5.65
CA ILE A 196 0.91 -3.20 5.28
C ILE A 196 -0.21 -3.98 4.58
N LEU A 197 0.14 -4.80 3.59
CA LEU A 197 -0.82 -5.60 2.82
C LEU A 197 -1.51 -6.63 3.71
N ILE A 198 -0.76 -7.40 4.50
CA ILE A 198 -1.33 -8.40 5.40
C ILE A 198 -2.22 -7.73 6.46
N GLY A 199 -1.78 -6.61 7.04
CA GLY A 199 -2.56 -5.89 8.04
C GLY A 199 -3.89 -5.37 7.51
N HIS A 200 -3.90 -4.82 6.30
CA HIS A 200 -5.15 -4.38 5.66
C HIS A 200 -6.03 -5.54 5.19
N ILE A 201 -5.45 -6.63 4.70
CA ILE A 201 -6.23 -7.84 4.37
C ILE A 201 -6.88 -8.40 5.64
N ALA A 202 -6.12 -8.53 6.74
CA ALA A 202 -6.64 -8.97 8.03
C ALA A 202 -7.74 -8.04 8.55
N MET A 203 -7.58 -6.72 8.39
CA MET A 203 -8.61 -5.73 8.73
C MET A 203 -9.89 -5.93 7.91
N CYS A 204 -9.77 -6.07 6.58
CA CYS A 204 -10.91 -6.34 5.71
C CYS A 204 -11.62 -7.65 6.12
N SER A 205 -10.86 -8.72 6.37
CA SER A 205 -11.42 -10.00 6.82
C SER A 205 -12.12 -9.89 8.18
N GLY A 206 -11.54 -9.14 9.12
CA GLY A 206 -12.15 -8.87 10.43
C GLY A 206 -13.47 -8.10 10.31
N ILE A 207 -13.49 -7.05 9.49
CA ILE A 207 -14.69 -6.26 9.21
C ILE A 207 -15.78 -7.13 8.55
N THR A 208 -15.43 -7.91 7.52
CA THR A 208 -16.38 -8.83 6.89
C THR A 208 -16.90 -9.85 7.89
N GLY A 209 -16.05 -10.38 8.77
CA GLY A 209 -16.45 -11.27 9.85
C GLY A 209 -17.45 -10.61 10.82
N TRP A 210 -17.19 -9.38 11.26
CA TRP A 210 -18.12 -8.63 12.11
C TRP A 210 -19.46 -8.37 11.44
N LEU A 211 -19.47 -8.02 10.15
CA LEU A 211 -20.70 -7.81 9.39
C LEU A 211 -21.54 -9.08 9.24
N LEU A 212 -20.91 -10.26 9.21
CA LEU A 212 -21.60 -11.56 9.08
C LEU A 212 -22.11 -12.10 10.41
N VAL A 213 -21.43 -11.80 11.52
CA VAL A 213 -21.73 -12.40 12.84
C VAL A 213 -22.62 -11.50 13.70
N LYS A 214 -22.44 -10.17 13.63
CA LYS A 214 -23.14 -9.24 14.53
C LYS A 214 -24.48 -8.83 13.94
N GLN A 215 -25.54 -8.85 14.74
CA GLN A 215 -26.79 -8.13 14.48
C GLN A 215 -26.63 -6.72 15.05
N TRP A 216 -26.80 -5.71 14.19
CA TRP A 216 -26.43 -4.32 14.50
C TRP A 216 -27.67 -3.55 14.93
N ASP A 217 -27.69 -3.10 16.18
CA ASP A 217 -28.82 -2.34 16.70
C ASP A 217 -28.61 -0.82 16.56
N GLU A 218 -29.60 -0.02 16.95
CA GLU A 218 -29.49 1.45 16.92
C GLU A 218 -28.39 1.98 17.86
N ALA A 219 -28.09 1.25 18.93
CA ALA A 219 -27.01 1.55 19.87
C ALA A 219 -25.60 1.40 19.25
N ASP A 220 -25.44 0.60 18.18
CA ASP A 220 -24.15 0.35 17.52
C ASP A 220 -23.70 1.46 16.55
N TYR A 221 -24.09 2.71 16.81
CA TYR A 221 -23.82 3.85 15.93
C TYR A 221 -22.32 4.01 15.64
N TYR A 222 -21.47 3.79 16.64
CA TYR A 222 -20.01 3.83 16.49
C TYR A 222 -19.51 2.87 15.42
N TRP A 223 -19.87 1.59 15.56
CA TRP A 223 -19.43 0.56 14.64
C TRP A 223 -19.89 0.90 13.22
N LYS A 224 -21.09 1.49 13.05
CA LYS A 224 -21.63 1.87 11.73
C LYS A 224 -20.81 2.96 11.05
N VAL A 225 -20.16 3.84 11.81
CA VAL A 225 -19.30 4.91 11.27
C VAL A 225 -17.85 4.43 11.09
N GLU A 226 -17.34 3.66 12.05
CA GLU A 226 -15.94 3.22 12.07
C GLU A 226 -15.66 2.13 11.01
N THR A 227 -16.56 1.18 10.88
CA THR A 227 -16.43 0.05 9.94
C THR A 227 -16.21 0.48 8.49
N PRO A 228 -17.06 1.35 7.89
CA PRO A 228 -16.83 1.80 6.52
C PRO A 228 -15.53 2.60 6.38
N TYR A 229 -15.14 3.37 7.40
CA TYR A 229 -13.87 4.10 7.38
C TYR A 229 -12.67 3.15 7.25
N PHE A 230 -12.57 2.14 8.12
CA PHE A 230 -11.48 1.17 8.04
C PHE A 230 -11.54 0.30 6.78
N ALA A 231 -12.74 -0.09 6.33
CA ALA A 231 -12.92 -0.88 5.12
C ALA A 231 -12.43 -0.12 3.88
N ILE A 232 -12.88 1.13 3.70
CA ILE A 232 -12.48 1.97 2.56
C ILE A 232 -10.97 2.19 2.57
N ASN A 233 -10.38 2.57 3.72
CA ASN A 233 -8.94 2.78 3.82
C ASN A 233 -8.15 1.52 3.49
N SER A 234 -8.58 0.36 3.99
CA SER A 234 -7.88 -0.90 3.78
C SER A 234 -7.95 -1.38 2.34
N VAL A 235 -9.14 -1.35 1.74
CA VAL A 235 -9.32 -1.71 0.32
C VAL A 235 -8.54 -0.76 -0.58
N LEU A 236 -8.66 0.55 -0.39
CA LEU A 236 -7.96 1.54 -1.21
C LEU A 236 -6.44 1.40 -1.09
N CYS A 237 -5.91 1.17 0.12
CA CYS A 237 -4.49 0.96 0.31
C CYS A 237 -4.00 -0.29 -0.44
N VAL A 238 -4.65 -1.44 -0.24
CA VAL A 238 -4.26 -2.70 -0.89
C VAL A 238 -4.32 -2.56 -2.42
N VAL A 239 -5.43 -2.05 -2.94
CA VAL A 239 -5.62 -1.89 -4.39
C VAL A 239 -4.57 -0.94 -4.97
N SER A 240 -4.34 0.21 -4.33
CA SER A 240 -3.39 1.21 -4.84
C SER A 240 -1.95 0.71 -4.83
N VAL A 241 -1.54 0.03 -3.76
CA VAL A 241 -0.20 -0.55 -3.64
C VAL A 241 0.03 -1.61 -4.72
N LEU A 242 -0.90 -2.56 -4.87
CA LEU A 242 -0.79 -3.63 -5.86
C LEU A 242 -0.86 -3.08 -7.29
N TRP A 243 -1.77 -2.16 -7.57
CA TRP A 243 -1.91 -1.51 -8.87
C TRP A 243 -0.62 -0.82 -9.31
N VAL A 244 -0.03 -0.01 -8.43
CA VAL A 244 1.18 0.74 -8.75
C VAL A 244 2.39 -0.18 -8.86
N ALA A 245 2.57 -1.11 -7.93
CA ALA A 245 3.66 -2.08 -7.96
C ALA A 245 3.60 -2.95 -9.22
N GLY A 246 2.41 -3.45 -9.59
CA GLY A 246 2.19 -4.24 -10.79
C GLY A 246 2.35 -3.45 -12.10
N SER A 247 2.14 -2.13 -12.07
CA SER A 247 2.30 -1.30 -13.28
C SER A 247 3.75 -1.02 -13.67
N ILE A 248 4.71 -1.19 -12.76
CA ILE A 248 6.14 -0.96 -13.06
C ILE A 248 6.72 -1.98 -14.04
N PRO A 249 6.61 -3.31 -13.82
CA PRO A 249 7.13 -4.30 -14.78
C PRO A 249 6.49 -4.15 -16.17
N VAL A 250 5.21 -3.83 -16.25
CA VAL A 250 4.51 -3.56 -17.53
C VAL A 250 5.21 -2.45 -18.32
N GLU A 251 5.57 -1.35 -17.65
CA GLU A 251 6.23 -0.21 -18.31
C GLU A 251 7.69 -0.49 -18.66
N LEU A 252 8.38 -1.31 -17.87
CA LEU A 252 9.72 -1.81 -18.20
C LEU A 252 9.70 -2.72 -19.43
N ASN A 253 8.71 -3.59 -19.56
CA ASN A 253 8.54 -4.46 -20.72
C ASN A 253 8.18 -3.64 -21.97
N ALA A 254 7.28 -2.66 -21.85
CA ALA A 254 6.96 -1.74 -22.94
C ALA A 254 8.20 -0.95 -23.41
N PHE A 255 9.07 -0.53 -22.48
CA PHE A 255 10.36 0.08 -22.82
C PHE A 255 11.28 -0.90 -23.58
N LYS A 256 11.43 -2.15 -23.11
CA LYS A 256 12.25 -3.20 -23.75
C LYS A 256 11.80 -3.44 -25.18
N GLU A 257 10.49 -3.59 -25.38
CA GLU A 257 9.88 -3.79 -26.69
C GLU A 257 10.12 -2.59 -27.61
N THR A 258 9.83 -1.37 -27.15
CA THR A 258 10.00 -0.16 -27.97
C THR A 258 11.46 0.06 -28.35
N PHE A 259 12.38 -0.13 -27.41
CA PHE A 259 13.82 -0.07 -27.68
C PHE A 259 14.24 -1.11 -28.73
N TYR A 260 13.75 -2.36 -28.59
CA TYR A 260 14.04 -3.44 -29.52
C TYR A 260 13.52 -3.15 -30.93
N GLN A 261 12.25 -2.80 -31.05
CA GLN A 261 11.62 -2.48 -32.34
C GLN A 261 12.37 -1.35 -33.04
N LYS A 262 12.80 -0.32 -32.29
CA LYS A 262 13.55 0.81 -32.84
C LYS A 262 14.95 0.40 -33.32
N THR A 263 15.67 -0.36 -32.50
CA THR A 263 16.99 -0.88 -32.83
C THR A 263 16.92 -1.78 -34.08
N HIS A 264 15.92 -2.66 -34.14
CA HIS A 264 15.72 -3.55 -35.27
C HIS A 264 15.42 -2.80 -36.57
N ARG A 265 14.52 -1.81 -36.53
CA ARG A 265 14.26 -0.94 -37.69
C ARG A 265 15.53 -0.26 -38.17
N ARG A 266 16.33 0.31 -37.25
CA ARG A 266 17.60 0.95 -37.61
C ARG A 266 18.56 -0.01 -38.31
N LEU A 267 18.68 -1.25 -37.83
CA LEU A 267 19.53 -2.27 -38.43
C LEU A 267 19.07 -2.69 -39.85
N LEU A 268 17.77 -2.68 -40.12
CA LEU A 268 17.24 -2.94 -41.47
C LEU A 268 17.57 -1.81 -42.45
N TYR A 269 17.56 -0.56 -42.00
CA TYR A 269 17.86 0.60 -42.84
C TYR A 269 19.37 0.90 -42.96
N PHE A 270 20.15 0.56 -41.93
CA PHE A 270 21.57 0.86 -41.84
C PHE A 270 22.36 -0.43 -41.58
N ASN A 271 23.14 -0.87 -42.57
CA ASN A 271 23.97 -2.09 -42.52
C ASN A 271 25.20 -1.89 -41.62
N ILE A 272 24.99 -1.75 -40.31
CA ILE A 272 26.03 -1.44 -39.33
C ILE A 272 26.35 -2.69 -38.50
N ARG A 273 27.48 -3.34 -38.81
CA ARG A 273 27.98 -4.53 -38.11
C ARG A 273 28.31 -4.30 -36.63
N ASP A 274 28.66 -3.07 -36.24
CA ASP A 274 29.09 -2.74 -34.87
C ASP A 274 27.93 -2.68 -33.85
N GLU A 275 26.68 -2.58 -34.32
CA GLU A 275 25.48 -2.55 -33.46
C GLU A 275 25.05 -3.93 -32.95
N LEU A 276 25.58 -5.01 -33.53
CA LEU A 276 25.25 -6.37 -33.13
C LEU A 276 25.75 -6.71 -31.71
N PHE A 277 26.84 -6.07 -31.26
CA PHE A 277 27.45 -6.34 -29.95
C PHE A 277 26.65 -5.77 -28.77
N LEU A 278 25.97 -4.63 -28.95
CA LEU A 278 25.13 -4.04 -27.90
C LEU A 278 23.86 -4.86 -27.64
N LYS A 279 23.47 -5.68 -28.62
CA LYS A 279 22.35 -6.62 -28.54
C LYS A 279 22.61 -7.60 -27.39
N THR A 280 23.71 -8.36 -27.45
CA THR A 280 23.98 -9.50 -26.55
C THR A 280 24.05 -9.13 -25.07
N ASP A 281 24.61 -7.96 -24.72
CA ASP A 281 24.74 -7.53 -23.33
C ASP A 281 23.43 -7.02 -22.71
N MET A 282 22.48 -6.50 -23.51
CA MET A 282 21.17 -6.07 -22.99
C MET A 282 20.19 -7.22 -22.74
N PHE A 283 20.33 -8.34 -23.47
CA PHE A 283 19.39 -9.48 -23.39
C PHE A 283 19.63 -10.39 -22.18
N ASN A 284 20.75 -10.23 -21.48
CA ASN A 284 21.07 -11.03 -20.29
C ASN A 284 20.68 -10.37 -18.96
N GLU A 285 20.01 -9.20 -18.98
CA GLU A 285 19.57 -8.55 -17.74
C GLU A 285 18.26 -9.19 -17.23
N PRO A 286 18.21 -9.69 -15.99
CA PRO A 286 17.04 -10.37 -15.45
C PRO A 286 15.83 -9.43 -15.37
N GLU A 287 14.64 -9.97 -15.60
CA GLU A 287 13.40 -9.22 -15.52
C GLU A 287 13.18 -8.64 -14.12
N PHE A 288 12.75 -7.37 -14.08
CA PHE A 288 12.61 -6.66 -12.82
C PHE A 288 11.27 -6.98 -12.18
N GLU A 289 11.27 -7.89 -11.22
CA GLU A 289 10.07 -8.26 -10.46
C GLU A 289 10.02 -7.54 -9.09
N PHE A 290 8.91 -6.82 -8.86
CA PHE A 290 8.55 -6.31 -7.54
C PHE A 290 8.02 -7.45 -6.66
N SER A 291 8.95 -8.18 -6.06
CA SER A 291 8.57 -9.17 -5.06
C SER A 291 8.54 -8.55 -3.66
N GLY A 292 7.34 -8.50 -3.07
CA GLY A 292 7.17 -8.26 -1.64
C GLY A 292 7.58 -9.51 -0.86
N CYS A 293 8.84 -9.55 -0.40
CA CYS A 293 9.38 -10.70 0.35
C CYS A 293 9.29 -12.06 -0.38
N GLU A 294 9.63 -12.14 -1.67
CA GLU A 294 9.65 -13.40 -2.45
C GLU A 294 8.28 -14.12 -2.59
N MET A 295 7.17 -13.53 -2.10
CA MET A 295 5.89 -14.24 -1.92
C MET A 295 4.75 -13.91 -2.88
N VAL A 296 4.93 -13.04 -3.89
CA VAL A 296 3.89 -12.85 -4.93
C VAL A 296 4.49 -13.13 -6.31
N LEU A 297 4.01 -14.24 -6.90
CA LEU A 297 4.39 -15.01 -8.10
C LEU A 297 4.69 -14.16 -9.35
N SER A 298 5.73 -14.45 -10.15
CA SER A 298 6.00 -15.63 -11.00
C SER A 298 5.01 -15.82 -12.15
N GLU A 299 5.35 -15.27 -13.31
CA GLU A 299 5.19 -15.75 -14.69
C GLU A 299 5.89 -14.67 -15.54
N GLU A 300 7.19 -14.77 -15.85
CA GLU A 300 7.71 -15.37 -17.09
C GLU A 300 9.24 -15.55 -16.96
N ALA A 301 9.66 -16.57 -16.20
CA ALA A 301 11.02 -17.11 -16.30
C ALA A 301 11.01 -18.31 -17.25
N LEU A 302 10.67 -18.09 -18.52
CA LEU A 302 10.89 -19.00 -19.65
C LEU A 302 10.39 -18.31 -20.93
N PHE A 303 11.28 -17.57 -21.61
CA PHE A 303 11.63 -17.65 -23.04
C PHE A 303 12.46 -16.44 -23.48
#